data_AF-A0A5C8JXX6-F1
#
_entry.id   AF-A0A5C8JXX6-F1
#
_cell.length_a   1.000
_cell.length_b   1.000
_cell.length_c   1.000
_cell.angle_alpha   90.00
_cell.angle_beta   90.00
_cell.angle_gamma   90.00
#
_symmetry.space_group_name_H-M   'P 1'
#
loop_
_entity.id
_entity.type
_entity.pdbx_description
1 polymer ?
#
loop_
_entity_poly.entity_id
_entity_poly.type
_entity_poly.pdbx_seq_one_letter_code
_entity_poly.pdbx_strand_id
1 'polypeptide(L)'
;MTPVTGGGKPVRLDGVFIMFSELAPDGRTVVAVEFDELKPGRLTLLDARTGRPLRKVSMRGLPPGDRIDGTGIWLNRDEVTVVAGSRELVAYALDVTTGRTRRLASYGNERRSLTLPRVSWAFR
;
A
#
# COMPACT_ATOMS: atom_id res chain seq x y z
N MET A 1 -9.16 14.34 -17.47
CA MET A 1 -8.83 14.77 -16.10
C MET A 1 -8.02 16.03 -16.18
N THR A 2 -8.53 17.14 -15.67
CA THR A 2 -7.76 18.36 -15.42
C THR A 2 -6.89 18.15 -14.17
N PRO A 3 -5.60 18.53 -14.18
CA PRO A 3 -4.78 18.51 -12.97
C PRO A 3 -5.41 19.38 -11.89
N VAL A 4 -5.33 18.95 -10.63
CA VAL A 4 -5.75 19.76 -9.49
C VAL A 4 -4.88 21.02 -9.46
N THR A 5 -5.51 22.20 -9.52
CA THR A 5 -4.81 23.49 -9.44
C THR A 5 -4.13 23.63 -8.08
N GLY A 6 -2.81 23.88 -8.08
CA GLY A 6 -1.96 23.92 -6.87
C GLY A 6 -1.11 22.66 -6.64
N GLY A 7 -1.32 21.60 -7.42
CA GLY A 7 -0.43 20.43 -7.42
C GLY A 7 0.91 20.71 -8.11
N GLY A 8 1.95 19.98 -7.70
CA GLY A 8 3.24 19.97 -8.40
C GLY A 8 3.13 19.37 -9.81
N LYS A 9 4.26 19.35 -10.54
CA LYS A 9 4.31 18.73 -11.88
C LYS A 9 3.87 17.26 -11.80
N PRO A 10 2.97 16.79 -12.68
CA PRO A 10 2.58 15.38 -12.69
C PRO A 10 3.78 14.47 -12.89
N VAL A 11 3.83 13.39 -12.11
CA VAL A 11 4.84 12.34 -12.24
C VAL A 11 4.23 11.18 -13.03
N ARG A 12 4.94 10.70 -14.05
CA ARG A 12 4.54 9.55 -14.87
C ARG A 12 5.23 8.31 -14.33
N LEU A 13 4.47 7.24 -14.13
CA LEU A 13 5.00 5.94 -13.77
C LEU A 13 5.22 5.11 -15.04
N ASP A 14 6.31 4.38 -15.09
CA ASP A 14 6.59 3.42 -16.16
C ASP A 14 6.03 2.04 -15.74
N GLY A 15 4.77 1.79 -16.10
CA GLY A 15 4.02 0.59 -15.72
C GLY A 15 2.63 0.88 -15.16
N VAL A 16 1.88 -0.19 -14.86
CA VAL A 16 0.55 -0.10 -14.23
C VAL A 16 0.69 -0.49 -12.77
N PHE A 17 0.45 0.47 -11.88
CA PHE A 17 0.56 0.28 -10.45
C PHE A 17 -0.79 0.54 -9.77
N ILE A 18 -1.08 -0.29 -8.77
CA ILE A 18 -2.27 -0.21 -7.93
C ILE A 18 -1.85 -0.26 -6.45
N MET A 19 -2.79 0.07 -5.55
CA MET A 19 -2.60 -0.07 -4.10
C MET A 19 -1.33 0.63 -3.59
N PHE A 20 -1.30 1.95 -3.71
CA PHE A 20 -0.19 2.78 -3.25
C PHE A 20 -0.23 2.99 -1.74
N SER A 21 0.94 2.95 -1.12
CA SER A 21 1.12 3.42 0.25
C SER A 21 1.04 4.94 0.29
N GLU A 22 0.96 5.49 1.50
CA GLU A 22 1.34 6.88 1.72
C GLU A 22 2.83 7.13 1.40
N LEU A 23 3.21 8.41 1.33
CA LEU A 23 4.61 8.80 1.18
C LEU A 23 5.40 8.39 2.44
N ALA A 24 6.55 7.76 2.23
CA ALA A 24 7.44 7.37 3.32
C ALA A 24 7.96 8.60 4.07
N PRO A 25 8.43 8.43 5.33
CA PRO A 25 9.00 9.53 6.12
C PRO A 25 10.21 10.22 5.47
N ASP A 26 10.83 9.61 4.45
CA ASP A 26 11.90 10.23 3.66
C ASP A 26 11.40 11.28 2.64
N GLY A 27 10.09 11.43 2.49
CA GLY A 27 9.46 12.39 1.57
C GLY A 27 9.67 12.05 0.09
N ARG A 28 10.03 10.81 -0.23
CA ARG A 28 10.43 10.39 -1.58
C ARG A 28 9.91 9.03 -2.00
N THR A 29 9.72 8.09 -1.09
CA THR A 29 9.38 6.72 -1.46
C THR A 29 7.89 6.44 -1.28
N VAL A 30 7.30 5.74 -2.25
CA VAL A 30 6.00 5.07 -2.11
C VAL A 30 6.16 3.59 -2.45
N VAL A 31 5.33 2.76 -1.86
CA VAL A 31 5.22 1.33 -2.17
C VAL A 31 3.95 1.11 -2.97
N ALA A 32 4.00 0.29 -4.01
CA ALA A 32 2.84 -0.07 -4.80
C ALA A 32 2.90 -1.53 -5.25
N VAL A 33 1.75 -2.07 -5.66
CA VAL A 33 1.65 -3.36 -6.35
C VAL A 33 1.66 -3.10 -7.85
N GLU A 34 2.49 -3.82 -8.59
CA GLU A 34 2.49 -3.79 -10.05
C GLU A 34 1.39 -4.73 -10.56
N PHE A 35 0.47 -4.21 -11.37
CA PHE A 35 -0.76 -4.92 -11.76
C PHE A 35 -0.47 -6.20 -12.56
N ASP A 36 0.49 -6.14 -13.47
CA ASP A 36 0.91 -7.30 -14.28
C ASP A 36 1.71 -8.32 -13.46
N GLU A 37 2.18 -7.92 -12.27
CA GLU A 37 2.85 -8.77 -11.29
C GLU A 37 2.03 -8.93 -10.00
N LEU A 38 0.73 -9.23 -10.11
CA LEU A 38 -0.10 -9.81 -9.03
C LEU A 38 0.40 -11.19 -8.54
N LYS A 39 1.70 -11.45 -8.66
CA LYS A 39 2.44 -12.51 -7.98
C LYS A 39 2.22 -12.34 -6.47
N PRO A 40 2.03 -13.44 -5.73
CA PRO A 40 1.76 -13.37 -4.30
C PRO A 40 2.90 -12.67 -3.57
N GLY A 41 2.57 -11.58 -2.88
CA GLY A 41 3.46 -10.92 -1.92
C GLY A 41 4.62 -10.13 -2.52
N ARG A 42 4.54 -9.59 -3.75
CA ARG A 42 5.58 -8.69 -4.27
C ARG A 42 5.11 -7.25 -4.38
N LEU A 43 5.98 -6.34 -3.97
CA LEU A 43 5.76 -4.90 -3.97
C LEU A 43 6.93 -4.18 -4.65
N THR A 44 6.64 -3.04 -5.27
CA THR A 44 7.64 -2.17 -5.90
C THR A 44 7.75 -0.88 -5.10
N LEU A 45 8.98 -0.52 -4.74
CA LEU A 45 9.30 0.80 -4.21
C LEU A 45 9.53 1.74 -5.39
N LEU A 46 8.83 2.87 -5.39
CA LEU A 46 8.90 3.89 -6.42
C LEU A 46 9.43 5.20 -5.83
N ASP A 47 10.20 5.92 -6.63
CA ASP A 47 10.55 7.30 -6.37
C ASP A 47 9.37 8.19 -6.76
N ALA A 48 8.71 8.80 -5.77
CA ALA A 48 7.52 9.62 -5.97
C ALA A 48 7.78 10.92 -6.74
N ARG A 49 9.04 11.36 -6.90
CA ARG A 49 9.39 12.58 -7.66
C ARG A 49 9.63 12.28 -9.13
N THR A 50 10.15 11.11 -9.45
CA THR A 50 10.56 10.74 -10.81
C THR A 50 9.69 9.65 -11.43
N GLY A 51 8.93 8.93 -10.60
CA GLY A 51 8.09 7.80 -10.99
C GLY A 51 8.87 6.52 -11.28
N ARG A 52 10.19 6.52 -11.04
CA ARG A 52 11.06 5.39 -11.36
C ARG A 52 11.03 4.31 -10.27
N PRO A 53 11.12 3.02 -10.63
CA PRO A 53 11.33 1.96 -9.65
C PRO A 53 12.70 2.09 -8.99
N LEU A 54 12.70 1.98 -7.67
CA LEU A 54 13.91 1.93 -6.84
C LEU A 54 14.35 0.49 -6.64
N ARG A 55 13.42 -0.38 -6.24
CA ARG A 55 13.62 -1.82 -6.07
C ARG A 55 12.29 -2.56 -5.91
N LYS A 56 12.32 -3.89 -6.04
CA LYS A 56 11.21 -4.78 -5.69
C LYS A 56 11.49 -5.47 -4.36
N VAL A 57 10.46 -5.67 -3.55
CA VAL A 57 10.52 -6.42 -2.28
C VAL A 57 9.51 -7.55 -2.30
N SER A 58 9.96 -8.74 -1.92
CA SER A 58 9.10 -9.90 -1.73
C SER A 58 8.81 -10.06 -0.24
N MET A 59 7.53 -10.12 0.11
CA MET A 59 7.04 -10.37 1.45
C MET A 59 7.37 -11.81 1.87
N ARG A 60 8.14 -11.95 2.94
CA ARG A 60 8.57 -13.21 3.53
C ARG A 60 7.78 -13.44 4.82
N GLY A 61 7.25 -14.65 4.98
CA GLY A 61 6.43 -15.01 6.14
C GLY A 61 4.92 -14.88 5.90
N LEU A 62 4.49 -14.65 4.66
CA LEU A 62 3.08 -14.79 4.28
C LEU A 62 2.66 -16.27 4.23
N PRO A 63 1.47 -16.61 4.73
CA PRO A 63 0.88 -17.92 4.50
C PRO A 63 0.80 -18.26 3.00
N PRO A 64 1.02 -19.53 2.62
CA PRO A 64 0.89 -19.95 1.23
C PRO A 64 -0.50 -19.63 0.66
N GLY A 65 -0.53 -18.98 -0.50
CA GLY A 65 -1.78 -18.62 -1.19
C GLY A 65 -2.35 -17.24 -0.82
N ASP A 66 -1.84 -16.58 0.22
CA ASP A 66 -2.25 -15.22 0.55
C ASP A 66 -1.81 -14.23 -0.54
N ARG A 67 -2.66 -13.26 -0.81
CA ARG A 67 -2.42 -12.19 -1.79
C ARG A 67 -2.52 -10.84 -1.11
N ILE A 68 -1.83 -9.86 -1.69
CA ILE A 68 -1.92 -8.47 -1.23
C ILE A 68 -3.30 -7.94 -1.62
N ASP A 69 -3.99 -7.36 -0.65
CA ASP A 69 -5.29 -6.70 -0.80
C ASP A 69 -5.16 -5.17 -0.72
N GLY A 70 -4.10 -4.68 -0.07
CA GLY A 70 -3.81 -3.26 -0.04
C GLY A 70 -2.50 -2.92 0.67
N THR A 71 -2.05 -1.69 0.48
CA THR A 71 -0.96 -1.07 1.24
C THR A 71 -1.49 0.17 1.96
N GLY A 72 -0.77 0.65 2.97
CA GLY A 72 -1.24 1.75 3.81
C GLY A 72 -0.13 2.69 4.26
N ILE A 73 -0.11 2.97 5.57
CA ILE A 73 0.81 3.95 6.19
C ILE A 73 2.19 3.35 6.44
N TRP A 74 3.18 4.22 6.58
CA TRP A 74 4.50 3.87 7.08
C TRP A 74 4.51 3.96 8.61
N LEU A 75 4.89 2.86 9.27
CA LEU A 75 5.03 2.83 10.73
C LEU A 75 6.34 3.50 11.18
N ASN A 76 7.36 3.44 10.32
CA ASN A 76 8.65 4.08 10.46
C ASN A 76 9.33 4.16 9.08
N ARG A 77 10.62 4.50 9.02
CA ARG A 77 11.37 4.63 7.75
C ARG A 77 11.41 3.32 6.94
N ASP A 78 11.40 2.18 7.61
CA ASP A 78 11.67 0.88 6.99
C ASP A 78 10.46 -0.06 7.00
N GLU A 79 9.42 0.22 7.81
CA GLU A 79 8.22 -0.60 7.89
C GLU A 79 6.98 0.11 7.33
N VAL A 80 6.30 -0.56 6.40
CA VAL A 80 5.01 -0.14 5.83
C VAL A 80 3.91 -1.14 6.17
N THR A 81 2.67 -0.68 6.38
CA THR A 81 1.53 -1.57 6.58
C THR A 81 1.06 -2.16 5.26
N VAL A 82 0.86 -3.47 5.22
CA VAL A 82 0.30 -4.20 4.08
C VAL A 82 -0.83 -5.09 4.58
N VAL A 83 -1.96 -5.07 3.88
CA VAL A 83 -3.07 -6.00 4.11
C VAL A 83 -2.94 -7.14 3.11
N ALA A 84 -2.91 -8.37 3.61
CA ALA A 84 -2.85 -9.56 2.78
C ALA A 84 -3.69 -10.68 3.38
N GLY A 85 -4.19 -11.55 2.51
CA GLY A 85 -5.00 -12.69 2.91
C GLY A 85 -5.56 -13.46 1.72
N SER A 86 -6.14 -14.62 2.00
CA SER A 86 -6.88 -15.44 1.04
C SER A 86 -8.32 -15.67 1.48
N ARG A 87 -8.55 -15.90 2.77
CA ARG A 87 -9.88 -16.03 3.40
C ARG A 87 -10.14 -15.01 4.49
N GLU A 88 -9.13 -14.71 5.29
CA GLU A 88 -9.16 -13.67 6.30
C GLU A 88 -8.09 -12.64 5.96
N LEU A 89 -8.42 -11.36 6.07
CA LEU A 89 -7.47 -10.28 5.83
C LEU A 89 -6.66 -10.03 7.09
N VAL A 90 -5.35 -9.93 6.92
CA VAL A 90 -4.40 -9.71 8.00
C VAL A 90 -3.56 -8.48 7.66
N ALA A 91 -3.46 -7.54 8.61
CA ALA A 91 -2.49 -6.46 8.52
C ALA A 91 -1.12 -6.94 8.98
N TYR A 92 -0.11 -6.63 8.19
CA TYR A 92 1.29 -6.88 8.45
C TYR A 92 2.08 -5.57 8.46
N ALA A 93 3.07 -5.46 9.33
CA ALA A 93 4.20 -4.58 9.12
C ALA A 93 5.19 -5.31 8.20
N LEU A 94 5.52 -4.71 7.07
CA LEU A 94 6.53 -5.19 6.14
C LEU A 94 7.77 -4.32 6.27
N ASP A 95 8.89 -4.93 6.67
CA ASP A 95 10.21 -4.33 6.52
C ASP A 95 10.59 -4.33 5.03
N VAL A 96 10.68 -3.15 4.42
CA VAL A 96 10.95 -2.99 2.98
C VAL A 96 12.41 -3.25 2.60
N THR A 97 13.31 -3.36 3.58
CA THR A 97 14.73 -3.67 3.38
C THR A 97 14.98 -5.17 3.35
N THR A 98 14.32 -5.92 4.24
CA THR A 98 14.51 -7.37 4.37
C THR A 98 13.39 -8.21 3.75
N GLY A 99 12.23 -7.60 3.52
CA GLY A 99 11.00 -8.26 3.10
C GLY A 99 10.30 -9.01 4.22
N ARG A 100 10.79 -8.99 5.46
CA ARG A 100 10.17 -9.73 6.58
C ARG A 100 8.83 -9.10 6.96
N THR A 101 7.82 -9.94 7.18
CA THR A 101 6.52 -9.51 7.69
C THR A 101 6.36 -9.84 9.17
N ARG A 102 5.70 -8.94 9.90
CA ARG A 102 5.22 -9.15 11.27
C ARG A 102 3.73 -8.84 11.32
N ARG A 103 2.94 -9.81 11.78
CA ARG A 103 1.48 -9.65 11.92
C ARG A 103 1.18 -8.55 12.93
N LEU A 104 0.26 -7.65 12.58
CA LEU A 104 -0.21 -6.55 13.42
C LEU A 104 -1.60 -6.84 13.96
N ALA A 105 -2.51 -7.22 13.06
CA ALA A 105 -3.92 -7.47 13.39
C ALA A 105 -4.52 -8.43 12.37
N SER A 106 -5.56 -9.15 12.77
CA SER A 106 -6.42 -9.88 11.84
C SER A 106 -7.81 -9.29 11.84
N TYR A 107 -8.33 -9.15 10.64
CA TYR A 107 -9.69 -8.75 10.38
C TYR A 107 -10.46 -10.03 10.08
N GLY A 108 -11.30 -10.44 11.04
CA GLY A 108 -12.28 -11.50 10.79
C GLY A 108 -13.27 -11.06 9.71
N ASN A 109 -14.08 -12.00 9.22
CA ASN A 109 -14.99 -11.78 8.09
C ASN A 109 -16.21 -10.91 8.42
N GLU A 110 -16.29 -10.35 9.63
CA GLU A 110 -17.36 -9.43 10.00
C GLU A 110 -17.10 -8.06 9.39
N ARG A 111 -18.07 -7.58 8.62
CA ARG A 111 -18.04 -6.25 8.02
C ARG A 111 -18.08 -5.20 9.13
N ARG A 112 -16.93 -4.63 9.47
CA ARG A 112 -16.84 -3.53 10.44
C ARG A 112 -17.00 -2.21 9.70
N SER A 113 -18.11 -1.52 9.95
CA SER A 113 -18.27 -0.12 9.56
C SER A 113 -17.83 0.78 10.70
N LEU A 114 -17.06 1.82 10.37
CA LEU A 114 -16.83 2.93 11.27
C LEU A 114 -17.79 4.05 10.86
N THR A 115 -18.81 4.29 11.68
CA THR A 115 -19.64 5.50 11.52
C THR A 115 -18.98 6.63 12.28
N LEU A 116 -18.45 7.61 11.56
CA LEU A 116 -17.97 8.85 12.17
C LEU A 116 -19.19 9.74 12.46
N PRO A 117 -19.52 10.03 13.74
CA PRO A 117 -20.61 10.94 14.05
C PRO A 117 -20.27 12.35 13.54
N ARG A 118 -21.25 13.00 12.89
CA ARG A 118 -21.22 14.37 12.32
C ARG A 118 -20.76 14.57 10.86
N VAL A 119 -20.61 13.52 10.05
CA VAL A 119 -20.55 13.70 8.58
C VAL A 119 -21.97 13.67 8.01
N SER A 120 -22.67 14.80 8.03
CA SER A 120 -23.95 14.94 7.32
C SER A 120 -23.66 15.22 5.83
N TRP A 121 -23.94 14.24 4.97
CA TRP A 121 -23.96 14.44 3.53
C TRP A 121 -25.20 15.28 3.18
N ALA A 122 -25.01 16.60 3.02
CA ALA A 122 -26.03 17.43 2.41
C ALA A 122 -25.89 17.29 0.89
N PHE A 123 -26.69 16.40 0.30
CA PHE A 123 -27.00 16.51 -1.13
C PHE A 123 -27.93 17.71 -1.32
N ARG A 124 -27.53 18.67 -2.15
CA ARG A 124 -28.45 19.61 -2.80
C ARG A 124 -28.64 19.17 -4.24
#